data_AF-A0A377BC16-F1
#
_entry.id   AF-A0A377BC16-F1
#
_cell.length_a   1.000
_cell.length_b   1.000
_cell.length_c   1.000
_cell.angle_alpha   90.00
_cell.angle_beta   90.00
_cell.angle_gamma   90.00
#
_symmetry.space_group_name_H-M   'P 1'
#
loop_
_entity.id
_entity.type
_entity.pdbx_description
1 polymer ?
#
loop_
_entity_poly.entity_id
_entity_poly.type
_entity_poly.pdbx_seq_one_letter_code
_entity_poly.pdbx_strand_id
1 'polypeptide(L)'
;MPRRQILSSEEQERLLVIPDDEIILTRMCFLNEPDIALINKHRRPANRLGFAVLLCYLRGPGFIPDKSSAPHNGVVSRVASRLKLQPDLWPEYASREQTRWEHLTELYRYLELSPFSRSMQKDCIRHLHPYAMRTDKGFMLAEEMLSWLHNNNVIFPSVEVIERTLAEVVTLANRSVFSTLTAQLEKQHKSALDSLLISEGEQPSRLAWLLQPPGKINGKNVLQHIDRLNSIAALGLPDGIALSVHQNRLLKLAREGRKMSSRDLAKFTDVRRYATLVCIITEARATLTDEVIDLHERILGSLFSRAKRTQGRTAPANGKAYSEQAEAVRYRRAGVT
;
A
#
# COMPACT_ATOMS: atom_id res chain seq x y z
N MET A 1 -8.92 -14.50 17.02
CA MET A 1 -8.52 -14.48 15.60
C MET A 1 -7.01 -14.58 15.53
N PRO A 2 -6.43 -15.51 14.76
CA PRO A 2 -4.98 -15.56 14.60
C PRO A 2 -4.49 -14.21 14.09
N ARG A 3 -3.41 -13.68 14.69
CA ARG A 3 -2.80 -12.43 14.21
C ARG A 3 -2.37 -12.66 12.77
N ARG A 4 -3.02 -11.96 11.84
CA ARG A 4 -2.59 -11.93 10.44
C ARG A 4 -1.17 -11.37 10.43
N GLN A 5 -0.24 -12.11 9.84
CA GLN A 5 1.11 -11.61 9.63
C GLN A 5 1.05 -10.30 8.83
N ILE A 6 1.76 -9.29 9.31
CA ILE A 6 1.93 -7.98 8.71
C ILE A 6 2.96 -8.06 7.58
N LEU A 7 4.04 -8.82 7.80
CA LEU A 7 5.09 -9.07 6.83
C LEU A 7 4.98 -10.49 6.27
N SER A 8 5.13 -10.64 4.96
CA SER A 8 5.33 -11.95 4.34
C SER A 8 6.71 -12.52 4.72
N SER A 9 6.92 -13.83 4.53
CA SER A 9 8.24 -14.45 4.76
C SER A 9 9.33 -13.80 3.91
N GLU A 10 9.02 -13.47 2.64
CA GLU A 10 9.94 -12.77 1.73
C GLU A 10 10.26 -11.35 2.25
N GLU A 11 9.26 -10.63 2.76
CA GLU A 11 9.45 -9.31 3.35
C GLU A 11 10.31 -9.38 4.61
N GLN A 12 10.12 -10.39 5.46
CA GLN A 12 10.94 -10.62 6.66
C GLN A 12 12.40 -10.90 6.31
N GLU A 13 12.65 -11.75 5.30
CA GLU A 13 14.01 -12.03 4.81
C GLU A 13 14.66 -10.75 4.28
N ARG A 14 13.92 -9.92 3.53
CA ARG A 14 14.43 -8.66 2.96
C ARG A 14 14.75 -7.58 3.98
N LEU A 15 14.20 -7.62 5.19
CA LEU A 15 14.47 -6.60 6.22
C LEU A 15 15.93 -6.55 6.65
N LEU A 16 16.62 -7.69 6.63
CA LEU A 16 17.97 -7.85 7.17
C LEU A 16 18.96 -8.25 6.07
N VAL A 17 18.79 -7.66 4.88
CA VAL A 17 19.69 -7.88 3.73
C VAL A 17 20.51 -6.63 3.48
N ILE A 18 21.80 -6.83 3.23
CA ILE A 18 22.68 -5.78 2.74
C ILE A 18 22.55 -5.74 1.22
N PRO A 19 22.19 -4.58 0.61
CA PRO A 19 22.14 -4.47 -0.84
C PRO A 19 23.54 -4.52 -1.45
N ASP A 20 23.66 -5.17 -2.60
CA ASP A 20 24.85 -5.17 -3.47
C ASP A 20 24.99 -3.81 -4.20
N ASP A 21 25.15 -2.73 -3.43
CA ASP A 21 25.38 -1.38 -3.95
C ASP A 21 26.73 -0.85 -3.47
N GLU A 22 27.58 -0.47 -4.42
CA GLU A 22 28.95 0.01 -4.17
C GLU A 22 29.01 1.22 -3.23
N ILE A 23 28.07 2.16 -3.36
CA ILE A 23 28.04 3.40 -2.57
C ILE A 23 27.61 3.07 -1.15
N ILE A 24 26.56 2.26 -0.97
CA ILE A 24 26.07 1.81 0.33
C ILE A 24 27.18 1.02 1.06
N LEU A 25 27.80 0.05 0.38
CA LEU A 25 28.87 -0.76 0.95
C LEU A 25 30.08 0.10 1.35
N THR A 26 30.47 1.07 0.53
CA THR A 26 31.58 1.99 0.83
C THR A 26 31.27 2.85 2.05
N ARG A 27 30.06 3.42 2.14
CA ARG A 27 29.64 4.24 3.29
C ARG A 27 29.55 3.40 4.56
N MET A 28 28.97 2.20 4.48
CA MET A 28 28.85 1.26 5.59
C MET A 28 30.21 0.81 6.12
N CYS A 29 31.19 0.59 5.24
CA CYS A 29 32.53 0.12 5.62
C CYS A 29 33.51 1.24 6.00
N PHE A 30 33.03 2.47 6.18
CA PHE A 30 33.87 3.58 6.60
C PHE A 30 34.31 3.42 8.07
N LEU A 31 35.63 3.48 8.29
CA LEU A 31 36.27 3.40 9.60
C LEU A 31 37.12 4.66 9.82
N ASN A 32 36.82 5.39 10.88
CA ASN A 32 37.59 6.57 11.32
C ASN A 32 38.77 6.17 12.23
N GLU A 33 39.60 7.13 12.64
CA GLU A 33 40.76 6.86 13.50
C GLU A 33 40.39 6.23 14.86
N PRO A 34 39.39 6.72 15.61
CA PRO A 34 38.89 6.03 16.80
C PRO A 34 38.51 4.57 16.58
N ASP A 35 37.86 4.26 15.45
CA ASP A 35 37.47 2.89 15.11
C ASP A 35 38.69 2.00 14.91
N ILE A 36 39.68 2.49 14.16
CA ILE A 36 40.92 1.77 13.91
C ILE A 36 41.69 1.54 15.22
N ALA A 37 41.72 2.54 16.11
CA ALA A 37 42.33 2.40 17.42
C ALA A 37 41.62 1.35 18.28
N LEU A 38 40.28 1.33 18.27
CA LEU A 38 39.47 0.34 18.96
C LEU A 38 39.72 -1.07 18.41
N ILE A 39 39.65 -1.25 17.09
CA ILE A 39 39.89 -2.52 16.40
C ILE A 39 41.28 -3.06 16.73
N ASN A 40 42.30 -2.20 16.77
CA ASN A 40 43.69 -2.60 17.01
C ASN A 40 43.99 -3.03 18.46
N LYS A 41 43.04 -2.90 19.41
CA LYS A 41 43.16 -3.49 20.75
C LYS A 41 43.14 -5.03 20.71
N HIS A 42 42.53 -5.60 19.67
CA HIS A 42 42.44 -7.05 19.52
C HIS A 42 43.70 -7.63 18.84
N ARG A 43 44.36 -8.59 19.50
CA ARG A 43 45.67 -9.11 19.06
C ARG A 43 45.61 -9.98 17.79
N ARG A 44 44.58 -10.82 17.64
CA ARG A 44 44.51 -11.80 16.55
C ARG A 44 43.93 -11.18 15.27
N PRO A 45 44.49 -11.47 14.07
CA PRO A 45 43.94 -11.03 12.79
C PRO A 45 42.45 -11.33 12.61
N ALA A 46 42.01 -12.55 12.94
CA ALA A 46 40.61 -12.95 12.86
C ALA A 46 39.71 -12.11 13.80
N ASN A 47 40.16 -11.84 15.02
CA ASN A 47 39.42 -10.99 15.96
C ASN A 47 39.28 -9.56 15.46
N ARG A 48 40.35 -8.98 14.88
CA ARG A 48 40.32 -7.63 14.29
C ARG A 48 39.32 -7.57 13.13
N LEU A 49 39.36 -8.54 12.22
CA LEU A 49 38.42 -8.61 11.10
C LEU A 49 36.97 -8.75 11.60
N GLY A 50 36.73 -9.73 12.48
CA GLY A 50 35.40 -10.01 13.01
C GLY A 50 34.79 -8.83 13.77
N PHE A 51 35.58 -8.19 14.63
CA PHE A 51 35.17 -6.99 15.37
C PHE A 51 34.83 -5.84 14.42
N ALA A 52 35.68 -5.58 13.41
CA ALA A 52 35.46 -4.52 12.45
C ALA A 52 34.22 -4.76 11.56
N VAL A 53 34.00 -6.01 11.14
CA VAL A 53 32.78 -6.38 10.40
C VAL A 53 31.55 -6.13 11.27
N LEU A 54 31.53 -6.60 12.52
CA LEU A 54 30.40 -6.34 13.43
C LEU A 54 30.16 -4.84 13.65
N LEU A 55 31.23 -4.04 13.79
CA LEU A 55 31.14 -2.59 13.90
C LEU A 55 30.44 -1.96 12.69
N CYS A 56 30.83 -2.33 11.47
CA CYS A 56 30.22 -1.83 10.23
C CYS A 56 28.74 -2.22 10.13
N TYR A 57 28.38 -3.43 10.56
CA TYR A 57 27.01 -3.93 10.59
C TYR A 57 26.13 -3.19 11.60
N LEU A 58 26.62 -2.98 12.82
CA LEU A 58 25.87 -2.23 13.83
C LEU A 58 25.73 -0.74 13.48
N ARG A 59 26.78 -0.13 12.92
CA ARG A 59 26.76 1.29 12.53
C ARG A 59 26.00 1.57 11.24
N GLY A 60 26.03 0.67 10.26
CA GLY A 60 25.35 0.88 8.99
C GLY A 60 23.89 0.48 9.11
N PRO A 61 23.55 -0.79 8.83
CA PRO A 61 22.17 -1.26 8.81
C PRO A 61 21.53 -1.49 10.19
N GLY A 62 22.31 -1.56 11.28
CA GLY A 62 21.77 -1.69 12.66
C GLY A 62 21.51 -3.12 13.16
N PHE A 63 21.80 -4.13 12.35
CA PHE A 63 21.71 -5.55 12.71
C PHE A 63 23.05 -6.26 12.55
N ILE A 64 23.18 -7.47 13.08
CA ILE A 64 24.39 -8.29 13.00
C ILE A 64 24.20 -9.52 12.09
N PRO A 65 25.26 -10.01 11.41
CA PRO A 65 25.20 -11.27 10.70
C PRO A 65 24.86 -12.42 11.66
N ASP A 66 24.03 -13.35 11.20
CA ASP A 66 23.71 -14.56 11.95
C ASP A 66 24.98 -15.40 12.22
N LYS A 67 24.97 -16.17 13.30
CA LYS A 67 26.06 -17.10 13.66
C LYS A 67 26.27 -18.16 12.56
N SER A 68 25.18 -18.62 11.97
CA SER A 68 25.16 -19.69 10.95
C SER A 68 25.47 -19.21 9.55
N SER A 69 25.47 -17.89 9.32
CA SER A 69 25.57 -17.31 7.98
C SER A 69 26.82 -16.44 7.87
N ALA A 70 27.50 -16.53 6.73
CA ALA A 70 28.58 -15.61 6.43
C ALA A 70 28.02 -14.19 6.23
N PRO A 71 28.71 -13.14 6.70
CA PRO A 71 28.40 -11.77 6.35
C PRO A 71 28.52 -11.57 4.84
N HIS A 72 27.84 -10.54 4.36
CA HIS A 72 27.96 -10.06 3.00
C HIS A 72 29.42 -9.92 2.54
N ASN A 73 29.79 -10.65 1.47
CA ASN A 73 31.16 -10.72 0.96
C ASN A 73 31.76 -9.34 0.67
N GLY A 74 30.96 -8.44 0.09
CA GLY A 74 31.37 -7.07 -0.20
C GLY A 74 31.78 -6.27 1.05
N VAL A 75 31.20 -6.55 2.21
CA VAL A 75 31.58 -5.92 3.47
C VAL A 75 32.90 -6.50 3.96
N VAL A 76 33.02 -7.84 3.99
CA VAL A 76 34.23 -8.54 4.46
C VAL A 76 35.45 -8.14 3.63
N SER A 77 35.35 -8.15 2.30
CA SER A 77 36.47 -7.80 1.41
C SER A 77 36.95 -6.36 1.61
N ARG A 78 36.03 -5.39 1.78
CA ARG A 78 36.38 -3.98 2.01
C ARG A 78 37.05 -3.77 3.35
N VAL A 79 36.50 -4.34 4.41
CA VAL A 79 37.06 -4.24 5.76
C VAL A 79 38.44 -4.92 5.81
N ALA A 80 38.57 -6.11 5.23
CA ALA A 80 39.84 -6.83 5.15
C ALA A 80 40.91 -6.01 4.41
N SER A 81 40.57 -5.46 3.24
CA SER A 81 41.47 -4.60 2.46
C SER A 81 41.93 -3.39 3.26
N ARG A 82 41.00 -2.67 3.91
CA ARG A 82 41.31 -1.47 4.70
C ARG A 82 42.18 -1.75 5.92
N LEU A 83 42.02 -2.92 6.53
CA LEU A 83 42.82 -3.35 7.68
C LEU A 83 44.12 -4.09 7.31
N LYS A 84 44.37 -4.32 6.01
CA LYS A 84 45.47 -5.14 5.48
C LYS A 84 45.45 -6.57 6.05
N LEU A 85 44.27 -7.18 6.07
CA LEU A 85 44.00 -8.54 6.55
C LEU A 85 43.49 -9.43 5.42
N GLN A 86 43.49 -10.75 5.64
CA GLN A 86 42.90 -11.70 4.71
C GLN A 86 41.37 -11.81 4.94
N PRO A 87 40.54 -11.86 3.87
CA PRO A 87 39.08 -11.89 4.00
C PRO A 87 38.52 -13.25 4.45
N ASP A 88 39.30 -14.33 4.34
CA ASP A 88 38.95 -15.70 4.70
C ASP A 88 39.07 -15.99 6.21
N LEU A 89 39.36 -14.97 7.04
CA LEU A 89 39.49 -15.11 8.49
C LEU A 89 38.14 -15.14 9.23
N TRP A 90 37.01 -14.90 8.54
CA TRP A 90 35.69 -14.89 9.18
C TRP A 90 35.30 -16.23 9.84
N PRO A 91 35.47 -17.40 9.20
CA PRO A 91 35.17 -18.69 9.83
C PRO A 91 35.99 -18.94 11.10
N GLU A 92 37.26 -18.51 11.14
CA GLU A 92 38.09 -18.59 12.35
C GLU A 92 37.48 -17.74 13.47
N TYR A 93 37.07 -16.51 13.15
CA TYR A 93 36.41 -15.61 14.10
C TYR A 93 35.08 -16.18 14.63
N ALA A 94 34.22 -16.66 13.73
CA ALA A 94 32.88 -17.14 14.05
C ALA A 94 32.87 -18.42 14.91
N SER A 95 33.98 -19.17 14.94
CA SER A 95 34.11 -20.42 15.70
C SER A 95 33.95 -20.26 17.23
N ARG A 96 34.29 -19.09 17.78
CA ARG A 96 34.31 -18.83 19.24
C ARG A 96 33.18 -17.90 19.65
N GLU A 97 32.08 -18.49 20.09
CA GLU A 97 30.89 -17.74 20.50
C GLU A 97 31.16 -16.75 21.64
N GLN A 98 31.90 -17.16 22.67
CA GLN A 98 32.25 -16.29 23.80
C GLN A 98 32.93 -14.99 23.38
N THR A 99 33.92 -15.09 22.47
CA THR A 99 34.63 -13.93 21.93
C THR A 99 33.66 -12.98 21.20
N ARG A 100 32.73 -13.53 20.43
CA ARG A 100 31.72 -12.74 19.70
C ARG A 100 30.82 -11.96 20.67
N TRP A 101 30.38 -12.58 21.77
CA TRP A 101 29.57 -11.92 22.79
C TRP A 101 30.32 -10.78 23.51
N GLU A 102 31.59 -11.00 23.84
CA GLU A 102 32.46 -9.97 24.44
C GLU A 102 32.64 -8.78 23.50
N HIS A 103 32.91 -9.04 22.23
CA HIS A 103 33.02 -8.01 21.20
C HIS A 103 31.72 -7.23 20.99
N LEU A 104 30.56 -7.92 20.93
CA LEU A 104 29.27 -7.24 20.84
C LEU A 104 29.01 -6.33 22.04
N THR A 105 29.37 -6.79 23.24
CA THR A 105 29.21 -5.99 24.48
C THR A 105 30.11 -4.76 24.47
N GLU A 106 31.32 -4.86 23.92
CA GLU A 106 32.20 -3.70 23.71
C GLU A 106 31.63 -2.74 22.65
N LEU A 107 31.15 -3.27 21.53
CA LEU A 107 30.57 -2.47 20.44
C LEU A 107 29.28 -1.75 20.86
N TYR A 108 28.40 -2.40 21.63
CA TYR A 108 27.20 -1.76 22.15
C TYR A 108 27.53 -0.56 23.05
N ARG A 109 28.57 -0.67 23.88
CA ARG A 109 29.05 0.47 24.69
C ARG A 109 29.67 1.56 23.83
N TYR A 110 30.50 1.19 22.86
CA TYR A 110 31.18 2.15 21.98
C TYR A 110 30.21 2.94 21.07
N LEU A 111 29.15 2.27 20.59
CA LEU A 111 28.11 2.87 19.75
C LEU A 111 26.93 3.43 20.57
N GLU A 112 27.00 3.40 21.90
CA GLU A 112 25.94 3.85 22.80
C GLU A 112 24.57 3.18 22.53
N LEU A 113 24.59 1.92 22.11
CA LEU A 113 23.39 1.17 21.76
C LEU A 113 22.66 0.67 23.01
N SER A 114 21.36 0.92 23.04
CA SER A 114 20.45 0.51 24.12
C SER A 114 19.59 -0.69 23.70
N PRO A 115 19.31 -1.64 24.61
CA PRO A 115 18.44 -2.77 24.31
C PRO A 115 16.99 -2.30 24.08
N PHE A 116 16.29 -2.94 23.14
CA PHE A 116 14.88 -2.65 22.88
C PHE A 116 13.99 -3.04 24.07
N SER A 117 13.60 -2.04 24.85
CA SER A 117 12.80 -2.21 26.07
C SER A 117 11.30 -1.96 25.83
N ARG A 118 10.46 -2.26 26.83
CA ARG A 118 9.01 -2.01 26.74
C ARG A 118 8.67 -0.52 26.65
N SER A 119 9.44 0.37 27.27
CA SER A 119 9.23 1.82 27.14
C SER A 119 9.52 2.26 25.71
N MET A 120 10.66 1.82 25.15
CA MET A 120 11.04 2.13 23.77
C MET A 120 10.06 1.54 22.76
N GLN A 121 9.48 0.37 23.04
CA GLN A 121 8.41 -0.17 22.20
C GLN A 121 7.20 0.77 22.15
N LYS A 122 6.79 1.36 23.28
CA LYS A 122 5.69 2.35 23.29
C LYS A 122 6.05 3.60 22.49
N ASP A 123 7.30 4.05 22.58
CA ASP A 123 7.79 5.23 21.85
C ASP A 123 7.81 4.96 20.34
N CYS A 124 8.30 3.79 19.95
CA CYS A 124 8.25 3.30 18.58
C CYS A 124 6.81 3.20 18.04
N ILE A 125 5.87 2.68 18.85
CA ILE A 125 4.46 2.62 18.46
C ILE A 125 3.88 4.01 18.24
N ARG A 126 4.19 4.97 19.13
CA ARG A 126 3.77 6.37 18.98
C ARG A 126 4.34 7.01 17.71
N HIS A 127 5.61 6.73 17.40
CA HIS A 127 6.28 7.18 16.18
C HIS A 127 5.63 6.62 14.90
N LEU A 128 5.32 5.33 14.89
CA LEU A 128 4.79 4.64 13.70
C LEU A 128 3.29 4.87 13.48
N HIS A 129 2.54 5.30 14.49
CA HIS A 129 1.08 5.45 14.39
C HIS A 129 0.64 6.40 13.26
N PRO A 130 1.21 7.62 13.09
CA PRO A 130 0.88 8.50 11.96
C PRO A 130 1.14 7.87 10.59
N TYR A 131 2.18 7.04 10.46
CA TYR A 131 2.48 6.32 9.22
C TYR A 131 1.41 5.26 8.94
N ALA A 132 1.04 4.46 9.94
CA ALA A 132 0.02 3.43 9.82
C ALA A 132 -1.40 4.00 9.61
N MET A 133 -1.63 5.26 9.98
CA MET A 133 -2.85 6.00 9.63
C MET A 133 -2.93 6.35 8.13
N ARG A 134 -1.82 6.27 7.39
CA ARG A 134 -1.74 6.61 5.96
C ARG A 134 -1.52 5.41 5.06
N THR A 135 -0.71 4.45 5.51
CA THR A 135 -0.39 3.23 4.76
C THR A 135 -0.90 1.99 5.47
N ASP A 136 -1.01 0.92 4.70
CA ASP A 136 -1.36 -0.40 5.14
C ASP A 136 -0.33 -1.46 4.73
N LYS A 137 0.74 -1.02 4.05
CA LYS A 137 1.86 -1.84 3.63
C LYS A 137 2.76 -2.11 4.84
N GLY A 138 2.85 -3.37 5.25
CA GLY A 138 3.66 -3.81 6.38
C GLY A 138 5.13 -3.44 6.22
N PHE A 139 5.71 -3.71 5.05
CA PHE A 139 7.12 -3.46 4.78
C PHE A 139 7.53 -1.98 4.95
N MET A 140 6.72 -1.04 4.48
CA MET A 140 6.97 0.41 4.66
C MET A 140 7.02 0.79 6.15
N LEU A 141 6.17 0.17 6.99
CA LEU A 141 6.20 0.42 8.44
C LEU A 141 7.41 -0.23 9.10
N ALA A 142 7.86 -1.37 8.59
CA ALA A 142 9.06 -2.03 9.06
C ALA A 142 10.32 -1.22 8.73
N GLU A 143 10.45 -0.69 7.50
CA GLU A 143 11.56 0.19 7.11
C GLU A 143 11.61 1.45 7.99
N GLU A 144 10.45 2.06 8.27
CA GLU A 144 10.36 3.19 9.19
C GLU A 144 10.72 2.80 10.62
N MET A 145 10.32 1.61 11.09
CA MET A 145 10.70 1.10 12.41
C MET A 145 12.20 0.92 12.52
N LEU A 146 12.84 0.28 11.54
CA LEU A 146 14.29 0.08 11.52
C LEU A 146 15.04 1.42 11.49
N SER A 147 14.56 2.37 10.68
CA SER A 147 15.11 3.73 10.62
C SER A 147 14.99 4.45 11.97
N TRP A 148 13.83 4.33 12.65
CA TRP A 148 13.63 4.90 13.98
C TRP A 148 14.55 4.26 15.02
N LEU A 149 14.66 2.93 15.04
CA LEU A 149 15.56 2.21 15.95
C LEU A 149 17.01 2.65 15.74
N HIS A 150 17.44 2.77 14.49
CA HIS A 150 18.79 3.19 14.15
C HIS A 150 19.07 4.62 14.65
N ASN A 151 18.16 5.56 14.37
CA ASN A 151 18.30 6.97 14.77
C ASN A 151 18.21 7.21 16.28
N ASN A 152 17.71 6.23 17.04
CA ASN A 152 17.60 6.30 18.51
C ASN A 152 18.61 5.38 19.21
N ASN A 153 19.66 4.92 18.50
CA ASN A 153 20.71 4.04 19.03
C ASN A 153 20.13 2.80 19.72
N VAL A 154 19.14 2.15 19.09
CA VAL A 154 18.46 0.99 19.64
C VAL A 154 18.92 -0.27 18.95
N ILE A 155 19.30 -1.28 19.73
CA ILE A 155 19.61 -2.61 19.19
C ILE A 155 18.35 -3.16 18.54
N PHE A 156 18.47 -3.58 17.28
CA PHE A 156 17.34 -4.15 16.55
C PHE A 156 16.84 -5.40 17.27
N PRO A 157 15.54 -5.47 17.61
CA PRO A 157 14.99 -6.67 18.22
C PRO A 157 14.83 -7.77 17.16
N SER A 158 14.49 -8.99 17.59
CA SER A 158 14.24 -10.08 16.65
C SER A 158 13.10 -9.74 15.68
N VAL A 159 13.10 -10.34 14.50
CA VAL A 159 12.05 -10.18 13.49
C VAL A 159 10.66 -10.46 14.08
N GLU A 160 10.54 -11.44 14.98
CA GLU A 160 9.28 -11.73 15.68
C GLU A 160 8.80 -10.54 16.54
N VAL A 161 9.71 -9.85 17.22
CA VAL A 161 9.37 -8.67 18.04
C VAL A 161 9.04 -7.47 17.17
N ILE A 162 9.73 -7.30 16.02
CA ILE A 162 9.38 -6.31 15.00
C ILE A 162 7.94 -6.56 14.53
N GLU A 163 7.66 -7.77 14.05
CA GLU A 163 6.34 -8.20 13.54
C GLU A 163 5.23 -7.96 14.57
N ARG A 164 5.47 -8.34 15.83
CA ARG A 164 4.51 -8.11 16.92
C ARG A 164 4.26 -6.62 17.16
N THR A 165 5.30 -5.79 17.10
CA THR A 165 5.19 -4.34 17.29
C THR A 165 4.42 -3.70 16.14
N LEU A 166 4.72 -4.08 14.90
CA LEU A 166 3.98 -3.63 13.71
C LEU A 166 2.50 -4.04 13.77
N ALA A 167 2.20 -5.27 14.19
CA ALA A 167 0.82 -5.74 14.35
C ALA A 167 0.04 -4.90 15.39
N GLU A 168 0.70 -4.47 16.46
CA GLU A 168 0.11 -3.58 17.46
C GLU A 168 -0.17 -2.19 16.88
N VAL A 169 0.82 -1.58 16.19
CA VAL A 169 0.66 -0.30 15.50
C VAL A 169 -0.52 -0.35 14.51
N VAL A 170 -0.57 -1.36 13.65
CA VAL A 170 -1.64 -1.52 12.66
C VAL A 170 -2.99 -1.71 13.33
N THR A 171 -3.06 -2.43 14.44
CA THR A 171 -4.30 -2.61 15.20
C THR A 171 -4.80 -1.28 15.78
N LEU A 172 -3.91 -0.47 16.36
CA LEU A 172 -4.23 0.85 16.90
C LEU A 172 -4.65 1.83 15.81
N ALA A 173 -3.94 1.85 14.68
CA ALA A 173 -4.28 2.67 13.53
C ALA A 173 -5.64 2.27 12.94
N ASN A 174 -5.92 0.96 12.79
CA ASN A 174 -7.23 0.48 12.32
C ASN A 174 -8.37 0.97 13.22
N ARG A 175 -8.22 0.87 14.54
CA ARG A 175 -9.21 1.39 15.50
C ARG A 175 -9.42 2.88 15.35
N SER A 176 -8.33 3.63 15.19
CA SER A 176 -8.37 5.10 15.01
C SER A 176 -9.06 5.48 13.70
N VAL A 177 -8.75 4.80 12.59
CA VAL A 177 -9.42 4.99 11.29
C VAL A 177 -10.92 4.70 11.40
N PHE A 178 -11.32 3.58 12.01
CA PHE A 178 -12.74 3.26 12.15
C PHE A 178 -13.48 4.27 13.04
N SER A 179 -12.87 4.68 14.14
CA SER A 179 -13.43 5.70 15.02
C SER A 179 -13.60 7.03 14.29
N THR A 180 -12.61 7.44 13.49
CA THR A 180 -12.64 8.68 12.73
C THR A 180 -13.76 8.67 11.69
N LEU A 181 -13.89 7.59 10.92
CA LEU A 181 -14.97 7.40 9.93
C LEU A 181 -16.37 7.29 10.52
N THR A 182 -16.50 7.04 11.82
CA THR A 182 -17.80 6.81 12.48
C THR A 182 -18.17 7.90 13.48
N ALA A 183 -17.26 8.83 13.79
CA ALA A 183 -17.44 9.86 14.80
C ALA A 183 -18.65 10.77 14.54
N GLN A 184 -18.92 11.08 13.27
CA GLN A 184 -20.03 11.96 12.86
C GLN A 184 -21.32 11.19 12.50
N LEU A 185 -21.35 9.86 12.66
CA LEU A 185 -22.52 9.06 12.30
C LEU A 185 -23.59 9.07 13.40
N GLU A 186 -24.69 9.74 13.11
CA GLU A 186 -25.91 9.69 13.90
C GLU A 186 -26.68 8.37 13.74
N LYS A 187 -27.70 8.18 14.59
CA LYS A 187 -28.55 6.98 14.59
C LYS A 187 -29.22 6.75 13.23
N GLN A 188 -29.66 7.81 12.56
CA GLN A 188 -30.27 7.72 11.23
C GLN A 188 -29.30 7.17 10.18
N HIS A 189 -28.04 7.65 10.17
CA HIS A 189 -27.01 7.18 9.24
C HIS A 189 -26.72 5.70 9.48
N LYS A 190 -26.59 5.30 10.75
CA LYS A 190 -26.35 3.90 11.14
C LYS A 190 -27.49 2.98 10.69
N SER A 191 -28.74 3.38 10.93
CA SER A 191 -29.92 2.64 10.49
C SER A 191 -29.99 2.51 8.96
N ALA A 192 -29.68 3.59 8.23
CA ALA A 192 -29.62 3.58 6.78
C ALA A 192 -28.54 2.62 6.26
N LEU A 193 -27.35 2.65 6.87
CA LEU A 193 -26.24 1.74 6.53
C LEU A 193 -26.59 0.27 6.85
N ASP A 194 -27.24 -0.02 7.97
CA ASP A 194 -27.67 -1.38 8.30
C ASP A 194 -28.72 -1.91 7.31
N SER A 195 -29.62 -1.04 6.84
CA SER A 195 -30.63 -1.40 5.84
C SER A 195 -30.00 -1.90 4.53
N LEU A 196 -28.77 -1.46 4.22
CA LEU A 196 -28.03 -1.92 3.04
C LEU A 196 -27.72 -3.42 3.09
N LEU A 197 -27.62 -3.99 4.29
CA LEU A 197 -27.22 -5.39 4.49
C LEU A 197 -28.39 -6.36 4.43
N ILE A 198 -29.62 -5.88 4.53
CA ILE A 198 -30.83 -6.69 4.53
C ILE A 198 -31.07 -7.23 3.12
N SER A 199 -31.45 -8.51 3.03
CA SER A 199 -31.90 -9.17 1.80
C SER A 199 -33.38 -9.52 1.95
N GLU A 200 -34.18 -9.26 0.92
CA GLU A 200 -35.62 -9.57 0.91
C GLU A 200 -35.86 -10.84 0.08
N GLY A 201 -36.08 -11.97 0.77
CA GLY A 201 -36.28 -13.26 0.13
C GLY A 201 -35.07 -13.68 -0.71
N GLU A 202 -35.30 -13.94 -2.00
CA GLU A 202 -34.25 -14.32 -2.96
C GLU A 202 -33.54 -13.13 -3.60
N GLN A 203 -33.97 -11.89 -3.31
CA GLN A 203 -33.37 -10.71 -3.92
C GLN A 203 -32.00 -10.39 -3.30
N PRO A 204 -31.05 -9.88 -4.11
CA PRO A 204 -29.78 -9.40 -3.59
C PRO A 204 -30.03 -8.29 -2.55
N SER A 205 -29.15 -8.20 -1.55
CA SER A 205 -29.20 -7.09 -0.60
C SER A 205 -29.09 -5.75 -1.31
N ARG A 206 -29.55 -4.68 -0.67
CA ARG A 206 -29.45 -3.33 -1.25
C ARG A 206 -28.00 -2.95 -1.54
N LEU A 207 -27.06 -3.37 -0.70
CA LEU A 207 -25.63 -3.24 -0.95
C LEU A 207 -25.19 -3.99 -2.21
N ALA A 208 -25.60 -5.27 -2.36
CA ALA A 208 -25.25 -6.06 -3.53
C ALA A 208 -25.81 -5.45 -4.82
N TRP A 209 -27.04 -4.92 -4.79
CA TRP A 209 -27.63 -4.18 -5.91
C TRP A 209 -26.86 -2.90 -6.26
N LEU A 210 -26.42 -2.13 -5.26
CA LEU A 210 -25.62 -0.91 -5.47
C LEU A 210 -24.28 -1.20 -6.16
N LEU A 211 -23.67 -2.34 -5.85
CA LEU A 211 -22.33 -2.72 -6.32
C LEU A 211 -22.35 -3.58 -7.60
N GLN A 212 -23.51 -3.79 -8.21
CA GLN A 212 -23.60 -4.54 -9.46
C GLN A 212 -22.79 -3.87 -10.58
N PRO A 213 -22.09 -4.65 -11.42
CA PRO A 213 -21.31 -4.10 -12.52
C PRO A 213 -22.19 -3.34 -13.52
N PRO A 214 -21.59 -2.46 -14.33
CA PRO A 214 -22.33 -1.72 -15.34
C PRO A 214 -22.91 -2.67 -16.38
N GLY A 215 -24.15 -2.38 -16.79
CA GLY A 215 -24.84 -3.14 -17.83
C GLY A 215 -24.38 -2.76 -19.25
N LYS A 216 -25.13 -3.22 -20.27
CA LYS A 216 -24.95 -2.83 -21.68
C LYS A 216 -25.04 -1.30 -21.89
N ILE A 217 -24.41 -0.77 -22.93
CA ILE A 217 -24.49 0.66 -23.28
C ILE A 217 -25.90 0.99 -23.79
N ASN A 218 -26.76 1.54 -22.93
CA ASN A 218 -28.09 2.04 -23.29
C ASN A 218 -28.63 2.99 -22.21
N GLY A 219 -29.67 3.77 -22.55
CA GLY A 219 -30.27 4.74 -21.64
C GLY A 219 -30.91 4.11 -20.39
N LYS A 220 -31.40 2.86 -20.48
CA LYS A 220 -31.95 2.14 -19.32
C LYS A 220 -30.91 1.95 -18.24
N ASN A 221 -29.68 1.56 -18.61
CA ASN A 221 -28.62 1.34 -17.64
C ASN A 221 -28.07 2.66 -17.08
N VAL A 222 -28.07 3.75 -17.86
CA VAL A 222 -27.79 5.10 -17.33
C VAL A 222 -28.77 5.46 -16.22
N LEU A 223 -30.08 5.27 -16.45
CA LEU A 223 -31.10 5.51 -15.42
C LEU A 223 -30.90 4.62 -14.19
N GLN A 224 -30.53 3.35 -14.36
CA GLN A 224 -30.22 2.46 -13.23
C GLN A 224 -29.03 2.95 -12.39
N HIS A 225 -27.96 3.47 -13.02
CA HIS A 225 -26.86 4.06 -12.27
C HIS A 225 -27.27 5.35 -11.55
N ILE A 226 -28.11 6.19 -12.17
CA ILE A 226 -28.70 7.37 -11.50
C ILE A 226 -29.54 6.94 -10.29
N ASP A 227 -30.35 5.90 -10.40
CA ASP A 227 -31.13 5.37 -9.26
C ASP A 227 -30.23 4.88 -8.12
N ARG A 228 -29.10 4.23 -8.45
CA ARG A 228 -28.09 3.83 -7.46
C ARG A 228 -27.43 5.04 -6.80
N LEU A 229 -27.06 6.06 -7.58
CA LEU A 229 -26.51 7.32 -7.06
C LEU A 229 -27.51 8.03 -6.14
N ASN A 230 -28.78 8.12 -6.53
CA ASN A 230 -29.85 8.68 -5.71
C ASN A 230 -30.02 7.89 -4.41
N SER A 231 -29.92 6.57 -4.47
CA SER A 231 -29.98 5.70 -3.28
C SER A 231 -28.80 5.94 -2.34
N ILE A 232 -27.61 6.16 -2.88
CA ILE A 232 -26.42 6.52 -2.09
C ILE A 232 -26.55 7.93 -1.51
N ALA A 233 -27.13 8.89 -2.24
CA ALA A 233 -27.38 10.23 -1.75
C ALA A 233 -28.41 10.22 -0.61
N ALA A 234 -29.46 9.41 -0.71
CA ALA A 234 -30.50 9.24 0.30
C ALA A 234 -29.99 8.69 1.64
N LEU A 235 -28.79 8.10 1.70
CA LEU A 235 -28.15 7.70 2.96
C LEU A 235 -27.83 8.90 3.86
N GLY A 236 -27.73 10.11 3.30
CA GLY A 236 -27.50 11.34 4.05
C GLY A 236 -26.18 11.34 4.82
N LEU A 237 -25.14 10.64 4.34
CA LEU A 237 -23.86 10.58 5.04
C LEU A 237 -23.25 11.99 5.19
N PRO A 238 -22.62 12.30 6.34
CA PRO A 238 -21.98 13.60 6.56
C PRO A 238 -20.98 13.98 5.47
N ASP A 239 -21.03 15.24 5.05
CA ASP A 239 -20.08 15.77 4.06
C ASP A 239 -18.64 15.71 4.58
N GLY A 240 -17.71 15.39 3.68
CA GLY A 240 -16.29 15.32 4.03
C GLY A 240 -15.88 14.11 4.89
N ILE A 241 -16.79 13.18 5.23
CA ILE A 241 -16.45 11.99 6.02
C ILE A 241 -15.31 11.17 5.40
N ALA A 242 -15.27 11.11 4.07
CA ALA A 242 -14.23 10.43 3.30
C ALA A 242 -12.85 11.11 3.39
N LEU A 243 -12.83 12.43 3.61
CA LEU A 243 -11.62 13.26 3.73
C LEU A 243 -11.02 13.22 5.14
N SER A 244 -11.77 12.68 6.11
CA SER A 244 -11.31 12.54 7.51
C SER A 244 -10.19 11.51 7.68
N VAL A 245 -9.96 10.65 6.69
CA VAL A 245 -8.91 9.63 6.69
C VAL A 245 -8.13 9.66 5.37
N HIS A 246 -6.90 9.13 5.39
CA HIS A 246 -6.08 9.05 4.19
C HIS A 246 -6.73 8.17 3.11
N GLN A 247 -6.67 8.61 1.84
CA GLN A 247 -7.33 7.94 0.72
C GLN A 247 -6.95 6.45 0.58
N ASN A 248 -5.68 6.10 0.76
CA ASN A 248 -5.23 4.71 0.72
C ASN A 248 -5.95 3.81 1.73
N ARG A 249 -6.25 4.34 2.93
CA ARG A 249 -6.96 3.59 3.98
C ARG A 249 -8.42 3.37 3.58
N LEU A 250 -9.07 4.41 3.06
CA LEU A 250 -10.44 4.34 2.57
C LEU A 250 -10.58 3.31 1.45
N LEU A 251 -9.73 3.41 0.42
CA LEU A 251 -9.74 2.51 -0.73
C LEU A 251 -9.45 1.05 -0.34
N LYS A 252 -8.53 0.82 0.60
CA LYS A 252 -8.26 -0.53 1.11
C LYS A 252 -9.51 -1.11 1.78
N LEU A 253 -10.13 -0.36 2.71
CA LEU A 253 -11.31 -0.82 3.43
C LEU A 253 -12.50 -1.05 2.50
N ALA A 254 -12.70 -0.18 1.51
CA ALA A 254 -13.70 -0.36 0.47
C ALA A 254 -13.44 -1.66 -0.32
N ARG A 255 -12.21 -1.88 -0.79
CA ARG A 255 -11.82 -3.07 -1.54
C ARG A 255 -11.96 -4.37 -0.74
N GLU A 256 -11.56 -4.37 0.53
CA GLU A 256 -11.73 -5.53 1.41
C GLU A 256 -13.22 -5.80 1.68
N GLY A 257 -13.99 -4.76 1.95
CA GLY A 257 -15.42 -4.87 2.23
C GLY A 257 -16.23 -5.32 1.01
N ARG A 258 -15.91 -4.86 -0.20
CA ARG A 258 -16.56 -5.28 -1.45
C ARG A 258 -16.39 -6.77 -1.76
N LYS A 259 -15.38 -7.44 -1.20
CA LYS A 259 -15.16 -8.89 -1.34
C LYS A 259 -16.00 -9.72 -0.36
N MET A 260 -16.73 -9.08 0.55
CA MET A 260 -17.48 -9.74 1.61
C MET A 260 -18.98 -9.72 1.30
N SER A 261 -19.69 -10.76 1.72
CA SER A 261 -21.15 -10.76 1.65
C SER A 261 -21.74 -9.82 2.71
N SER A 262 -22.99 -9.38 2.51
CA SER A 262 -23.70 -8.60 3.54
C SER A 262 -23.78 -9.33 4.89
N ARG A 263 -23.88 -10.66 4.87
CA ARG A 263 -23.86 -11.51 6.08
C ARG A 263 -22.51 -11.48 6.78
N ASP A 264 -21.40 -11.38 6.06
CA ASP A 264 -20.07 -11.31 6.67
C ASP A 264 -19.79 -9.92 7.24
N LEU A 265 -20.21 -8.87 6.53
CA LEU A 265 -20.15 -7.49 7.01
C LEU A 265 -20.98 -7.29 8.29
N ALA A 266 -22.15 -7.94 8.39
CA ALA A 266 -23.01 -7.88 9.56
C ALA A 266 -22.36 -8.45 10.83
N LYS A 267 -21.43 -9.41 10.70
CA LYS A 267 -20.70 -10.03 11.83
C LYS A 267 -19.65 -9.12 12.46
N PHE A 268 -19.31 -7.99 11.81
CA PHE A 268 -18.36 -7.04 12.38
C PHE A 268 -18.93 -6.32 13.60
N THR A 269 -18.02 -5.85 14.47
CA THR A 269 -18.40 -4.87 15.48
C THR A 269 -18.96 -3.63 14.81
N ASP A 270 -19.93 -2.97 15.44
CA ASP A 270 -20.62 -1.80 14.88
C ASP A 270 -19.66 -0.75 14.30
N VAL A 271 -18.63 -0.37 15.06
CA VAL A 271 -17.63 0.63 14.63
C VAL A 271 -16.92 0.19 13.34
N ARG A 272 -16.53 -1.08 13.24
CA ARG A 272 -15.89 -1.61 12.03
C ARG A 272 -16.89 -1.74 10.88
N ARG A 273 -18.10 -2.24 11.14
CA ARG A 273 -19.18 -2.41 10.16
C ARG A 273 -19.48 -1.08 9.48
N TYR A 274 -19.79 -0.05 10.26
CA TYR A 274 -20.12 1.27 9.72
C TYR A 274 -18.94 1.92 9.00
N ALA A 275 -17.72 1.85 9.55
CA ALA A 275 -16.54 2.39 8.87
C ALA A 275 -16.31 1.71 7.50
N THR A 276 -16.45 0.39 7.43
CA THR A 276 -16.32 -0.35 6.18
C THR A 276 -17.44 0.03 5.19
N LEU A 277 -18.70 0.12 5.64
CA LEU A 277 -19.80 0.52 4.75
C LEU A 277 -19.66 1.95 4.23
N VAL A 278 -19.24 2.90 5.07
CA VAL A 278 -18.92 4.27 4.63
C VAL A 278 -17.87 4.26 3.52
N CYS A 279 -16.79 3.47 3.68
CA CYS A 279 -15.76 3.34 2.65
C CYS A 279 -16.31 2.74 1.35
N ILE A 280 -17.07 1.64 1.44
CA ILE A 280 -17.68 0.98 0.26
C ILE A 280 -18.59 1.95 -0.50
N ILE A 281 -19.46 2.66 0.22
CA ILE A 281 -20.45 3.57 -0.37
C ILE A 281 -19.78 4.80 -0.97
N THR A 282 -18.78 5.36 -0.29
CA THR A 282 -18.01 6.50 -0.83
C THR A 282 -17.33 6.11 -2.13
N GLU A 283 -16.66 4.96 -2.17
CA GLU A 283 -15.99 4.52 -3.39
C GLU A 283 -17.00 4.10 -4.46
N ALA A 284 -18.14 3.50 -4.10
CA ALA A 284 -19.21 3.19 -5.06
C ALA A 284 -19.82 4.46 -5.68
N ARG A 285 -19.97 5.55 -4.91
CA ARG A 285 -20.40 6.84 -5.45
C ARG A 285 -19.44 7.31 -6.53
N ALA A 286 -18.13 7.25 -6.28
CA ALA A 286 -17.12 7.64 -7.27
C ALA A 286 -17.19 6.75 -8.52
N THR A 287 -17.17 5.41 -8.35
CA THR A 287 -17.28 4.46 -9.46
C THR A 287 -18.53 4.69 -10.31
N LEU A 288 -19.70 4.83 -9.68
CA LEU A 288 -20.96 5.03 -10.38
C LEU A 288 -21.01 6.37 -11.12
N THR A 289 -20.35 7.41 -10.59
CA THR A 289 -20.26 8.72 -11.25
C THR A 289 -19.45 8.59 -12.54
N ASP A 290 -18.28 7.95 -12.47
CA ASP A 290 -17.43 7.70 -13.63
C ASP A 290 -18.15 6.82 -14.67
N GLU A 291 -18.83 5.76 -14.23
CA GLU A 291 -19.60 4.88 -15.12
C GLU A 291 -20.76 5.60 -15.84
N VAL A 292 -21.45 6.53 -15.16
CA VAL A 292 -22.51 7.33 -15.78
C VAL A 292 -21.93 8.25 -16.87
N ILE A 293 -20.81 8.91 -16.59
CA ILE A 293 -20.13 9.79 -17.55
C ILE A 293 -19.69 8.96 -18.77
N ASP A 294 -19.02 7.83 -18.55
CA ASP A 294 -18.55 6.92 -19.60
C ASP A 294 -19.70 6.41 -20.47
N LEU A 295 -20.81 5.96 -19.86
CA LEU A 295 -21.98 5.49 -20.60
C LEU A 295 -22.61 6.61 -21.41
N HIS A 296 -22.70 7.81 -20.86
CA HIS A 296 -23.26 8.98 -21.54
C HIS A 296 -22.42 9.36 -22.77
N GLU A 297 -21.10 9.44 -22.62
CA GLU A 297 -20.18 9.73 -23.73
C GLU A 297 -20.30 8.69 -24.86
N ARG A 298 -20.37 7.40 -24.51
CA ARG A 298 -20.52 6.33 -25.50
C ARG A 298 -21.85 6.39 -26.22
N ILE A 299 -22.95 6.72 -25.52
CA ILE A 299 -24.27 6.89 -26.14
C ILE A 299 -24.22 8.06 -27.13
N LEU A 300 -23.71 9.22 -26.73
CA LEU A 300 -23.56 10.38 -27.60
C LEU A 300 -22.71 10.06 -28.83
N GLY A 301 -21.54 9.43 -28.64
CA GLY A 301 -20.66 9.01 -29.73
C GLY A 301 -21.35 8.08 -30.73
N SER A 302 -22.18 7.15 -30.25
CA SER A 302 -22.96 6.26 -31.11
C SER A 302 -24.03 7.00 -31.93
N LEU A 303 -24.71 8.00 -31.33
CA LEU A 303 -25.71 8.82 -31.99
C LEU A 303 -25.08 9.70 -33.07
N PHE A 304 -23.97 10.38 -32.77
CA PHE A 304 -23.23 11.18 -33.75
C PHE A 304 -22.68 10.32 -34.88
N SER A 305 -22.15 9.13 -34.58
CA SER A 305 -21.68 8.18 -35.59
C SER A 305 -22.81 7.73 -36.51
N ARG A 306 -23.99 7.46 -35.96
CA ARG A 306 -25.19 7.11 -36.74
C ARG A 306 -25.65 8.28 -37.61
N ALA A 307 -25.71 9.49 -37.07
CA ALA A 307 -26.06 10.69 -37.82
C ALA A 307 -25.09 10.94 -38.99
N LYS A 308 -23.78 10.84 -38.74
CA LYS A 308 -22.73 10.98 -39.77
C LYS A 308 -22.85 9.92 -40.87
N ARG A 309 -23.12 8.65 -40.51
CA ARG A 309 -23.36 7.58 -41.50
C ARG A 309 -24.62 7.84 -42.31
N THR A 310 -25.70 8.30 -41.70
CA THR A 310 -26.93 8.65 -42.42
C THR A 310 -26.68 9.80 -43.39
N GLN A 311 -26.01 10.87 -42.94
CA GLN A 311 -25.65 12.02 -43.78
C GLN A 311 -24.70 11.63 -44.92
N GLY A 312 -23.69 10.79 -44.66
CA GLY A 312 -22.78 10.28 -45.68
C GLY A 312 -23.44 9.34 -46.70
N ARG A 313 -24.57 8.70 -46.35
CA ARG A 313 -25.37 7.89 -47.28
C ARG A 313 -26.36 8.71 -48.09
N THR A 314 -26.97 9.75 -47.49
CA THR A 314 -27.92 10.63 -48.19
C THR A 314 -27.25 11.67 -49.07
N ALA A 315 -26.02 12.09 -48.76
CA ALA A 315 -25.27 13.04 -49.60
C ALA A 315 -25.04 12.57 -51.05
N PRO A 316 -24.54 11.35 -51.33
CA PRO A 316 -24.38 10.86 -52.70
C PRO A 316 -25.72 10.53 -53.38
N ALA A 317 -26.74 10.08 -52.62
CA ALA A 317 -28.07 9.81 -53.16
C ALA A 317 -28.78 11.09 -53.62
N ASN A 318 -28.72 12.14 -52.80
CA ASN A 318 -29.22 13.47 -53.17
C ASN A 318 -28.39 14.07 -54.30
N GLY A 319 -27.05 13.94 -54.27
CA GLY A 319 -26.19 14.41 -55.35
C GLY A 319 -26.54 13.81 -56.71
N LYS A 320 -26.82 12.50 -56.77
CA LYS A 320 -27.31 11.82 -57.98
C LYS A 320 -28.68 12.30 -58.42
N ALA A 321 -29.63 12.46 -57.49
CA ALA A 321 -30.96 12.97 -57.80
C ALA A 321 -30.93 14.42 -58.32
N TYR A 322 -30.06 15.26 -57.76
CA TYR A 322 -29.84 16.63 -58.25
C TYR A 322 -29.16 16.65 -59.62
N SER A 323 -28.19 15.77 -59.89
CA SER A 323 -27.61 15.67 -61.23
C SER A 323 -28.62 15.17 -62.27
N GLU A 324 -29.43 14.15 -61.94
CA GLU A 324 -30.47 13.64 -62.84
C GLU A 324 -31.57 14.68 -63.09
N GLN A 325 -31.96 15.46 -62.08
CA GLN A 325 -32.89 16.58 -62.26
C GLN A 325 -32.29 17.71 -63.10
N ALA A 326 -31.02 18.07 -62.88
CA ALA A 326 -30.34 19.08 -63.67
C ALA A 326 -30.19 18.65 -65.14
N GLU A 327 -29.95 17.36 -65.38
CA GLU A 327 -29.89 16.77 -66.70
C GLU A 327 -31.27 16.74 -67.36
N ALA A 328 -32.33 16.33 -66.65
CA ALA A 328 -33.71 16.37 -67.14
C ALA A 328 -34.21 17.79 -67.47
N VAL A 329 -33.77 18.80 -66.71
CA VAL A 329 -34.05 20.21 -67.00
C VAL A 329 -33.25 20.72 -68.21
N ARG A 330 -32.00 20.26 -68.40
CA ARG A 330 -31.24 20.52 -69.63
C ARG A 330 -31.92 19.91 -70.85
N TYR A 331 -32.37 18.66 -70.78
CA TYR A 331 -33.10 18.01 -71.87
C TYR A 331 -34.43 18.73 -72.18
N ARG A 332 -35.17 19.21 -71.16
CA ARG A 332 -36.38 20.01 -71.36
C ARG A 332 -36.14 21.39 -71.98
N ARG A 333 -34.99 22.02 -71.71
CA ARG A 333 -34.59 23.29 -72.35
C ARG A 333 -34.02 23.10 -73.76
N ALA A 334 -33.54 21.92 -74.10
CA ALA A 334 -32.96 21.62 -75.41
C ALA A 334 -34.00 21.28 -76.50
N GLY A 335 -35.28 21.13 -76.15
CA GLY A 335 -36.39 21.09 -77.11
C GLY A 335 -36.41 19.87 -78.04
N VAL A 336 -37.17 18.84 -77.64
CA VAL A 336 -37.75 17.87 -78.59
C VAL A 336 -39.16 17.54 -78.08
N THR A 337 -40.16 17.84 -78.92
CA THR A 337 -41.54 17.33 -78.87
C THR A 337 -41.58 15.83 -79.06
#